data_AF-A0A1V1PI80-F1
#
_entry.id   AF-A0A1V1PI80-F1
#
_cell.length_a   1.000
_cell.length_b   1.000
_cell.length_c   1.000
_cell.angle_alpha   90.00
_cell.angle_beta   90.00
_cell.angle_gamma   90.00
#
_symmetry.space_group_name_H-M   'P 1'
#
loop_
_entity.id
_entity.type
_entity.pdbx_description
1 polymer ?
#
loop_
_entity_poly.entity_id
_entity_poly.type
_entity_poly.pdbx_seq_one_letter_code
_entity_poly.pdbx_strand_id
1 'polypeptide(L)'
;MVIKPNARKIVITLIIVATLLIILKIIRTDDGLHIALVGPMTGKTQVNGKAYLEGVNMAVQGVNQQGGVNGKKLCIDVYDDQNKNKLPHKKQRKLPNIIVRSL
;
A
#
# COMPACT_ATOMS: atom_id res chain seq x y z
N MET A 1 -25.68 4.66 44.19
CA MET A 1 -26.14 3.33 43.71
C MET A 1 -24.92 2.41 43.63
N VAL A 2 -24.74 1.54 44.63
CA VAL A 2 -23.55 0.67 44.74
C VAL A 2 -23.71 -0.50 43.76
N ILE A 3 -22.85 -0.55 42.74
CA ILE A 3 -22.86 -1.60 41.74
C ILE A 3 -22.40 -2.91 42.42
N LYS A 4 -23.23 -3.96 42.37
CA LYS A 4 -22.90 -5.28 42.93
C LYS A 4 -21.55 -5.79 42.37
N PRO A 5 -20.72 -6.50 43.15
CA PRO A 5 -19.36 -6.89 42.75
C PRO A 5 -19.30 -7.68 41.43
N ASN A 6 -20.37 -8.39 41.08
CA ASN A 6 -20.51 -9.17 39.85
C ASN A 6 -20.69 -8.26 38.63
N ALA A 7 -21.43 -7.16 38.80
CA ALA A 7 -21.62 -6.15 37.75
C ALA A 7 -20.35 -5.32 37.52
N ARG A 8 -19.50 -5.12 38.55
CA ARG A 8 -18.19 -4.48 38.38
C ARG A 8 -17.24 -5.32 37.51
N LYS A 9 -17.24 -6.65 37.67
CA LYS A 9 -16.45 -7.57 36.82
C LYS A 9 -16.93 -7.54 35.36
N ILE A 10 -18.25 -7.55 35.14
CA ILE A 10 -18.85 -7.46 33.79
C ILE A 10 -18.44 -6.15 33.09
N VAL A 11 -18.49 -5.03 33.80
CA VAL A 11 -18.08 -3.72 33.24
C VAL A 11 -16.60 -3.71 32.87
N ILE A 12 -15.71 -4.28 33.71
CA ILE A 12 -14.27 -4.37 33.41
C ILE A 12 -14.02 -5.24 32.17
N THR A 13 -14.69 -6.39 32.06
CA THR A 13 -14.58 -7.27 30.87
C THR A 13 -15.04 -6.55 29.60
N LEU A 14 -16.14 -5.79 29.66
CA LEU A 14 -16.62 -5.01 28.51
C LEU A 14 -15.61 -3.94 28.08
N ILE A 15 -14.95 -3.27 29.03
CA ILE A 15 -13.91 -2.27 28.74
C ILE A 15 -12.70 -2.93 28.06
N ILE A 16 -12.25 -4.10 28.53
CA ILE A 16 -11.13 -4.83 27.92
C ILE A 16 -11.47 -5.23 26.48
N VAL A 17 -12.68 -5.77 26.25
CA VAL A 17 -13.14 -6.16 24.91
C VAL A 17 -13.22 -4.95 23.98
N ALA A 18 -13.80 -3.84 24.44
CA ALA A 18 -13.87 -2.60 23.66
C ALA A 18 -12.48 -2.06 23.31
N THR A 19 -11.53 -2.11 24.26
CA THR A 19 -10.15 -1.65 24.05
C THR A 19 -9.41 -2.52 23.02
N LEU A 20 -9.60 -3.84 23.10
CA LEU A 20 -9.04 -4.79 22.11
C LEU A 20 -9.58 -4.53 20.70
N LEU A 21 -10.88 -4.25 20.57
CA LEU A 21 -11.51 -3.92 19.29
C LEU A 21 -10.98 -2.62 18.68
N ILE A 22 -10.69 -1.61 19.51
CA ILE A 22 -10.12 -0.33 19.05
C ILE A 22 -8.69 -0.53 18.52
N ILE A 23 -7.86 -1.32 19.21
CA ILE A 23 -6.48 -1.63 18.78
C ILE A 23 -6.48 -2.35 17.41
N LEU A 24 -7.38 -3.32 17.21
CA LEU A 24 -7.53 -4.02 15.94
C LEU A 24 -7.92 -3.09 14.77
N LYS A 25 -8.61 -1.98 15.05
CA LYS A 25 -9.00 -1.00 14.04
C LYS A 25 -7.81 -0.14 13.59
N ILE A 26 -6.93 0.25 14.52
CA ILE A 26 -5.74 1.08 14.23
C ILE A 26 -4.77 0.38 13.26
N ILE A 27 -4.70 -0.95 13.31
CA ILE A 27 -3.86 -1.76 12.42
C ILE A 27 -4.34 -1.72 10.95
N ARG A 28 -5.59 -1.34 10.67
CA ARG A 28 -6.20 -1.43 9.33
C ARG A 28 -6.12 -0.16 8.48
N THR A 29 -5.50 0.91 8.97
CA THR A 29 -5.28 2.14 8.20
C THR A 29 -4.07 1.98 7.27
N ASP A 30 -4.23 1.18 6.21
CA ASP A 30 -3.17 0.86 5.23
C ASP A 30 -3.46 1.54 3.88
N ASP A 31 -3.03 2.80 3.75
CA ASP A 31 -2.72 3.36 2.44
C ASP A 31 -1.42 2.68 2.00
N GLY A 32 -1.54 1.65 1.16
CA GLY A 32 -0.43 0.83 0.71
C GLY A 32 0.75 1.65 0.16
N LEU A 33 1.93 1.05 0.10
CA LEU A 33 3.11 1.69 -0.43
C LEU A 33 3.15 1.56 -1.96
N HIS A 34 2.93 2.68 -2.65
CA HIS A 34 2.92 2.74 -4.09
C HIS A 34 4.34 2.79 -4.68
N ILE A 35 4.60 1.93 -5.65
CA ILE A 35 5.80 1.93 -6.48
C ILE A 35 5.42 2.13 -7.95
N ALA A 36 6.15 2.98 -8.65
CA ALA A 36 5.90 3.25 -10.07
C ALA A 36 6.74 2.32 -10.96
N LEU A 37 6.09 1.62 -11.89
CA LEU A 37 6.75 0.92 -12.99
C LEU A 37 6.56 1.74 -14.28
N VAL A 38 7.66 2.29 -14.79
CA VAL A 38 7.69 3.01 -16.07
C VAL A 38 8.31 2.10 -17.12
N GLY A 39 7.62 1.89 -18.24
CA GLY A 39 8.18 1.16 -19.37
C GLY A 39 7.26 1.14 -20.57
N PRO A 40 7.68 0.52 -21.68
CA PRO A 40 6.90 0.50 -22.91
C PRO A 40 5.77 -0.52 -22.77
N MET A 41 4.59 -0.07 -22.34
CA MET A 41 3.41 -0.92 -22.21
C MET A 41 2.65 -1.03 -23.54
N THR A 42 2.98 -0.16 -24.49
CA THR A 42 2.45 -0.17 -25.86
C THR A 42 3.56 0.02 -26.90
N GLY A 43 3.22 -0.20 -28.17
CA GLY A 43 4.15 -0.06 -29.29
C GLY A 43 5.03 -1.29 -29.53
N LYS A 44 6.07 -1.13 -30.36
CA LYS A 44 6.90 -2.24 -30.85
C LYS A 44 7.67 -2.97 -29.74
N THR A 45 7.93 -2.30 -28.62
CA THR A 45 8.66 -2.83 -27.47
C THR A 45 7.75 -3.26 -26.32
N GLN A 46 6.43 -3.41 -26.56
CA GLN A 46 5.45 -3.81 -25.55
C GLN A 46 5.79 -5.14 -24.85
N VAL A 47 6.39 -6.08 -25.58
CA VAL A 47 6.80 -7.39 -25.04
C VAL A 47 7.76 -7.20 -23.86
N ASN A 48 8.66 -6.22 -23.93
CA ASN A 48 9.59 -5.91 -22.84
C ASN A 48 8.86 -5.32 -21.64
N GLY A 49 7.92 -4.39 -21.86
CA GLY A 49 7.13 -3.81 -20.77
C GLY A 49 6.26 -4.85 -20.05
N LYS A 50 5.70 -5.82 -20.78
CA LYS A 50 4.98 -6.96 -20.18
C LYS A 50 5.90 -7.82 -19.30
N ALA A 51 7.10 -8.14 -19.78
CA ALA A 51 8.09 -8.90 -19.00
C ALA A 51 8.50 -8.15 -17.72
N TYR A 52 8.66 -6.81 -17.79
CA TYR A 52 8.92 -5.99 -16.61
C TYR A 52 7.78 -6.05 -15.61
N LEU A 53 6.53 -5.88 -16.07
CA LEU A 53 5.35 -5.94 -15.21
C LEU A 53 5.20 -7.30 -14.54
N GLU A 54 5.45 -8.38 -15.27
CA GLU A 54 5.38 -9.74 -14.74
C GLU A 54 6.44 -9.97 -13.65
N GLY A 55 7.70 -9.60 -13.90
CA GLY A 55 8.76 -9.72 -12.91
C GLY A 55 8.51 -8.88 -11.64
N VAL A 56 8.06 -7.63 -11.81
CA VAL A 56 7.72 -6.76 -10.67
C VAL A 56 6.52 -7.30 -9.90
N ASN A 57 5.51 -7.83 -10.59
CA ASN A 57 4.36 -8.47 -9.95
C ASN A 57 4.78 -9.68 -9.11
N MET A 58 5.65 -10.55 -9.61
CA MET A 58 6.16 -11.70 -8.86
C MET A 58 6.88 -11.26 -7.58
N ALA A 59 7.75 -10.25 -7.67
CA ALA A 59 8.47 -9.73 -6.52
C ALA A 59 7.52 -9.09 -5.49
N VAL A 60 6.60 -8.24 -5.93
CA VAL A 60 5.60 -7.57 -5.07
C VAL A 60 4.69 -8.58 -4.39
N GLN A 61 4.24 -9.62 -5.10
CA GLN A 61 3.44 -10.68 -4.52
C GLN A 61 4.21 -11.40 -3.40
N GLY A 62 5.47 -11.75 -3.64
CA GLY A 62 6.32 -12.38 -2.62
C GLY A 62 6.48 -11.51 -1.36
N VAL A 63 6.75 -10.21 -1.52
CA VAL A 63 6.85 -9.27 -0.40
C VAL A 63 5.52 -9.13 0.34
N ASN A 64 4.41 -8.98 -0.40
CA ASN A 64 3.09 -8.83 0.20
C ASN A 64 2.66 -10.10 0.96
N GLN A 65 3.01 -11.29 0.47
CA GLN A 65 2.75 -12.55 1.18
C GLN A 65 3.49 -12.62 2.53
N GLN A 66 4.65 -12.00 2.65
CA GLN A 66 5.44 -11.94 3.89
C GLN A 66 4.99 -10.84 4.86
N GLY A 67 3.86 -10.19 4.60
CA GLY A 67 3.33 -9.10 5.45
C GLY A 67 3.63 -7.69 4.91
N GLY A 68 4.21 -7.58 3.72
CA GLY A 68 4.51 -6.29 3.10
C GLY A 68 5.76 -5.63 3.69
N VAL A 69 5.87 -4.31 3.54
CA VAL A 69 6.99 -3.52 4.07
C VAL A 69 6.48 -2.72 5.25
N ASN A 70 7.03 -2.95 6.45
CA ASN A 70 6.56 -2.34 7.70
C ASN A 70 5.04 -2.50 7.93
N GLY A 71 4.50 -3.66 7.55
CA GLY A 71 3.07 -3.98 7.66
C GLY A 71 2.18 -3.38 6.58
N LYS A 72 2.75 -2.65 5.61
CA LYS A 72 2.02 -2.05 4.48
C LYS A 72 2.16 -2.88 3.21
N LYS A 73 1.06 -3.07 2.48
CA LYS A 73 1.12 -3.75 1.17
C LYS A 73 1.73 -2.85 0.10
N LEU A 74 2.59 -3.42 -0.74
CA LEU A 74 3.10 -2.78 -1.95
C LEU A 74 2.01 -2.77 -3.04
N CYS A 75 1.86 -1.63 -3.73
CA CYS A 75 0.98 -1.44 -4.88
C CYS A 75 1.80 -0.96 -6.08
N ILE A 76 1.54 -1.49 -7.28
CA ILE A 76 2.27 -1.12 -8.49
C ILE A 76 1.41 -0.17 -9.32
N ASP A 77 1.93 1.03 -9.57
CA ASP A 77 1.37 2.00 -10.51
C ASP A 77 2.13 1.91 -11.83
N VAL A 78 1.44 1.53 -12.91
CA VAL A 78 2.06 1.30 -14.23
C VAL A 78 1.91 2.54 -15.12
N TYR A 79 3.02 2.98 -15.70
CA TYR A 79 3.07 4.12 -16.62
C TYR A 79 3.73 3.75 -17.94
N ASP A 80 3.02 3.99 -19.03
CA ASP A 80 3.51 3.74 -20.39
C ASP A 80 4.34 4.90 -20.93
N ASP A 81 5.63 4.67 -21.17
CA ASP A 81 6.54 5.65 -21.78
C ASP A 81 6.61 5.58 -23.32
N GLN A 82 6.00 4.55 -23.91
CA GLN A 82 5.99 4.26 -25.35
C GLN A 82 7.38 4.24 -26.01
N ASN A 83 8.45 4.06 -25.23
CA ASN A 83 9.84 4.19 -25.67
C ASN A 83 10.11 5.49 -26.48
N LYS A 84 9.40 6.57 -26.16
CA LYS A 84 9.58 7.87 -26.82
C LYS A 84 10.67 8.64 -26.08
N ASN A 85 11.79 8.88 -26.76
CA ASN A 85 12.97 9.59 -26.23
C ASN A 85 12.78 11.11 -26.00
N LYS A 86 11.54 11.54 -25.75
CA LYS A 86 11.20 12.89 -25.33
C LYS A 86 10.14 12.77 -24.23
N LEU A 87 10.53 13.08 -23.01
CA LEU A 87 9.60 13.66 -22.04
C LEU A 87 9.34 15.09 -22.53
N PRO A 88 8.21 15.44 -23.18
CA PRO A 88 7.80 16.84 -23.17
C PRO A 88 7.64 17.22 -21.69
N HIS A 89 8.35 18.26 -21.26
CA HIS A 89 8.41 18.78 -19.88
C HIS A 89 7.04 19.01 -19.19
N LYS A 90 5.90 18.82 -19.89
CA LYS A 90 4.53 18.89 -19.38
C LYS A 90 3.99 17.62 -18.71
N LYS A 91 4.61 16.44 -18.86
CA LYS A 91 4.11 15.18 -18.24
C LYS A 91 4.79 14.76 -16.94
N GLN A 92 5.76 15.53 -16.44
CA GLN A 92 6.40 15.30 -15.13
C GLN A 92 5.48 15.66 -13.93
N ARG A 93 4.33 16.28 -14.17
CA ARG A 93 3.39 16.75 -13.13
C ARG A 93 2.32 15.73 -12.70
N LYS A 94 2.49 14.45 -13.03
CA LYS A 94 1.63 13.34 -12.59
C LYS A 94 2.39 12.25 -11.83
N LEU A 95 3.63 12.50 -11.41
CA LEU A 95 4.21 11.70 -10.34
C LEU A 95 3.56 12.19 -9.05
N PRO A 96 2.82 11.34 -8.31
CA PRO A 96 2.32 11.74 -7.00
C PRO A 96 3.52 12.12 -6.14
N ASN A 97 3.37 13.21 -5.41
CA ASN A 97 4.36 13.94 -4.60
C ASN A 97 4.93 13.11 -3.41
N ILE A 98 5.06 11.79 -3.54
CA ILE A 98 5.23 10.86 -2.42
C ILE A 98 6.70 10.77 -1.95
N ILE A 99 7.69 11.09 -2.79
CA ILE A 99 9.11 10.78 -2.47
C ILE A 99 9.94 11.96 -1.94
N VAL A 100 9.44 13.20 -1.92
CA VAL A 100 10.28 14.36 -1.51
C VAL A 100 9.90 14.96 -0.15
N ARG A 101 9.05 14.31 0.66
CA ARG A 101 8.56 14.90 1.92
C ARG A 101 8.85 14.12 3.21
N SER A 102 9.71 13.09 3.19
CA SER A 102 10.09 12.38 4.42
C SER A 102 11.61 12.25 4.66
N LEU A 103 12.37 13.28 4.30
CA LEU A 103 13.69 13.52 4.91
C LEU A 103 13.62 14.83 5.70
#